data_AF-A0A212F8G5-F1
#
_entry.id   AF-A0A212F8G5-F1
#
_cell.length_a   1.000
_cell.length_b   1.000
_cell.length_c   1.000
_cell.angle_alpha   90.00
_cell.angle_beta   90.00
_cell.angle_gamma   90.00
#
_symmetry.space_group_name_H-M   'P 1'
#
loop_
_entity.id
_entity.type
_entity.pdbx_description
1 polymer ?
#
loop_
_entity_poly.entity_id
_entity_poly.type
_entity_poly.pdbx_seq_one_letter_code
_entity_poly.pdbx_strand_id
1 'polypeptide(L)'
;MQALKGVRSGRNMRPEIQTVKLGDLIYISVQMISDIKEGGVLYVATPPGEPVALVSSLHSSLLKACIQGLGYQKYEDASLNGHDIGSLLRIFNSNNNENPDFLARIPEYSIAPCLTRCGIDFTGRKTDEKYTDDVLGPDPPRLDKLVVTAQRRFFDPERLNKEMRITIQLKSEDIAKTLKCWASKGAVLPTCQLFQIFNQTKSNRINIDANDD
;
A
#
# COMPACT_ATOMS: atom_id res chain seq x y z
N MET A 1 -33.93 -23.49 31.07
CA MET A 1 -34.69 -22.26 30.74
C MET A 1 -33.71 -21.10 30.71
N GLN A 2 -33.63 -20.36 29.60
CA GLN A 2 -32.86 -19.12 29.53
C GLN A 2 -33.84 -17.95 29.50
N ALA A 3 -33.65 -16.99 30.40
CA ALA A 3 -34.44 -15.78 30.45
C ALA A 3 -33.82 -14.73 29.51
N LEU A 4 -34.53 -14.42 28.42
CA LEU A 4 -34.19 -13.30 27.55
C LEU A 4 -34.62 -12.00 28.23
N LYS A 5 -33.65 -11.22 28.72
CA LYS A 5 -33.90 -9.83 29.14
C LYS A 5 -34.03 -8.99 27.88
N GLY A 6 -35.13 -8.25 27.77
CA GLY A 6 -35.31 -7.25 26.70
C GLY A 6 -34.13 -6.28 26.71
N VAL A 7 -33.40 -6.22 25.60
CA VAL A 7 -32.33 -5.25 25.39
C VAL A 7 -33.00 -3.88 25.40
N ARG A 8 -32.91 -3.15 26.52
CA ARG A 8 -33.16 -1.71 26.50
C ARG A 8 -32.14 -1.14 25.51
N SER A 9 -32.63 -0.74 24.35
CA SER A 9 -31.88 0.01 23.34
C SER A 9 -31.20 1.18 24.06
N GLY A 10 -29.89 1.13 24.22
CA GLY A 10 -29.08 2.24 24.71
C GLY A 10 -29.15 3.36 23.68
N ARG A 11 -30.17 4.21 23.79
CA ARG A 11 -30.62 5.07 22.69
C ARG A 11 -30.03 6.48 22.68
N ASN A 12 -29.08 6.78 23.58
CA ASN A 12 -28.42 8.08 23.64
C ASN A 12 -26.91 7.93 23.45
N MET A 13 -26.48 7.48 22.27
CA MET A 13 -25.08 7.68 21.86
C MET A 13 -24.96 9.03 21.17
N ARG A 14 -24.04 9.88 21.61
CA ARG A 14 -23.73 11.17 21.00
C ARG A 14 -22.40 11.06 20.25
N PRO A 15 -22.30 11.64 19.04
CA PRO A 15 -21.03 11.72 18.36
C PRO A 15 -20.16 12.80 19.03
N GLU A 16 -18.95 12.42 19.42
CA GLU A 16 -17.86 13.35 19.71
C GLU A 16 -16.93 13.40 18.50
N ILE A 17 -16.65 14.60 18.02
CA ILE A 17 -15.79 14.86 16.88
C ILE A 17 -14.71 15.83 17.31
N GLN A 18 -13.45 15.44 17.12
CA GLN A 18 -12.32 16.35 17.32
C GLN A 18 -11.60 16.54 15.98
N THR A 19 -11.24 17.77 15.69
CA THR A 19 -10.53 18.13 14.46
C THR A 19 -9.28 18.92 14.79
N VAL A 20 -8.17 18.57 14.16
CA VAL A 20 -6.89 19.26 14.31
C VAL A 20 -6.24 19.40 12.94
N LYS A 21 -5.83 20.61 12.59
CA LYS A 21 -5.01 20.86 11.40
C LYS A 21 -3.53 20.77 11.79
N LEU A 22 -2.78 19.90 11.14
CA LEU A 22 -1.32 19.77 11.30
C LEU A 22 -0.68 19.79 9.90
N GLY A 23 0.12 20.82 9.64
CA GLY A 23 0.66 21.07 8.30
C GLY A 23 -0.47 21.23 7.27
N ASP A 24 -0.37 20.46 6.19
CA ASP A 24 -1.31 20.47 5.08
C ASP A 24 -2.46 19.46 5.24
N LEU A 25 -2.55 18.77 6.38
CA LEU A 25 -3.55 17.75 6.64
C LEU A 25 -4.51 18.14 7.76
N ILE A 26 -5.76 17.71 7.60
CA ILE A 26 -6.78 17.76 8.64
C ILE A 26 -6.93 16.36 9.22
N TYR A 27 -6.71 16.25 10.52
CA TYR A 27 -6.94 15.05 11.32
C TYR A 27 -8.30 15.16 11.99
N ILE A 28 -9.11 14.12 11.85
CA ILE A 28 -10.47 14.04 12.38
C ILE A 28 -10.55 12.75 13.19
N SER A 29 -10.96 12.83 14.45
CA SER A 29 -11.38 11.69 15.23
C SER A 29 -12.89 11.74 15.42
N VAL A 30 -13.56 10.61 15.20
CA VAL A 30 -15.00 10.46 15.39
C VAL A 30 -15.25 9.29 16.32
N GLN A 31 -15.93 9.54 17.44
CA GLN A 31 -16.28 8.52 18.42
C GLN A 31 -17.74 8.64 18.82
N MET A 32 -18.42 7.51 19.01
CA MET A 32 -19.76 7.50 19.59
C MET A 32 -19.65 7.26 21.09
N ILE A 33 -20.13 8.19 21.90
CA ILE A 33 -20.03 8.13 23.37
C ILE A 33 -21.43 8.07 23.98
N SER A 34 -21.56 7.26 25.02
CA SER A 34 -22.75 7.22 25.88
C SER A 34 -22.31 7.14 27.33
N ASP A 35 -23.23 7.42 28.24
CA ASP A 35 -22.98 7.40 29.70
C ASP A 35 -22.49 6.03 30.23
N ILE A 36 -22.64 4.96 29.45
CA ILE A 36 -22.35 3.57 29.86
C ILE A 36 -21.24 2.94 29.02
N LYS A 37 -21.00 3.46 27.79
CA LYS A 37 -20.11 2.83 26.84
C LYS A 37 -19.57 3.82 25.83
N GLU A 38 -18.26 3.71 25.59
CA GLU A 38 -17.56 4.35 24.49
C GLU A 38 -17.49 3.39 23.29
N GLY A 39 -17.81 3.90 22.11
CA GLY A 39 -17.63 3.22 20.83
C GLY A 39 -16.18 3.31 20.36
N GLY A 40 -15.85 2.52 19.32
CA GLY A 40 -14.55 2.61 18.67
C GLY A 40 -14.36 3.96 17.99
N VAL A 41 -13.12 4.47 18.01
CA VAL A 41 -12.75 5.74 17.37
C VAL A 41 -12.39 5.49 15.91
N LEU A 42 -12.99 6.27 15.01
CA LEU A 42 -12.55 6.38 13.62
C LEU A 42 -11.58 7.56 13.52
N TYR A 43 -10.36 7.30 13.08
CA TYR A 43 -9.39 8.34 12.75
C TYR A 43 -9.34 8.52 11.24
N VAL A 44 -9.38 9.78 10.80
CA VAL A 44 -9.32 10.17 9.40
C VAL A 44 -8.26 11.25 9.23
N ALA A 45 -7.41 11.12 8.22
CA ALA A 45 -6.49 12.16 7.78
C ALA A 45 -6.81 12.50 6.32
N THR A 46 -7.09 13.77 6.04
CA THR A 46 -7.47 14.23 4.70
C THR A 46 -6.79 15.56 4.35
N PRO A 47 -6.25 15.72 3.13
CA PRO A 47 -5.84 17.01 2.63
C PRO A 47 -7.09 17.87 2.32
N PRO A 48 -7.13 19.15 2.73
CA PRO A 48 -8.27 20.00 2.45
C PRO A 48 -8.51 20.15 0.94
N GLY A 49 -9.71 19.78 0.47
CA GLY A 49 -10.12 19.96 -0.92
C GLY A 49 -9.66 18.87 -1.89
N GLU A 50 -8.84 17.91 -1.45
CA GLU A 50 -8.45 16.78 -2.29
C GLU A 50 -9.40 15.59 -2.09
N PRO A 51 -9.71 14.81 -3.14
CA PRO A 51 -10.61 13.67 -3.06
C PRO A 51 -9.94 12.43 -2.42
N VAL A 52 -9.27 12.62 -1.27
CA VAL A 52 -8.48 11.60 -0.57
C VAL A 52 -8.73 11.67 0.92
N ALA A 53 -9.02 10.52 1.52
CA ALA A 53 -9.09 10.37 2.97
C ALA A 53 -8.43 9.06 3.38
N LEU A 54 -7.44 9.14 4.26
CA LEU A 54 -6.79 8.01 4.89
C LEU A 54 -7.52 7.70 6.18
N VAL A 55 -7.95 6.46 6.36
CA VAL A 55 -8.83 6.08 7.47
C VAL A 55 -8.29 4.89 8.26
N SER A 56 -8.50 4.88 9.57
CA SER A 56 -8.04 3.78 10.44
C SER A 56 -8.81 2.47 10.22
N SER A 57 -10.04 2.53 9.71
CA SER A 57 -10.84 1.34 9.41
C SER A 57 -11.91 1.60 8.35
N LEU A 58 -11.89 0.79 7.29
CA LEU A 58 -12.89 0.81 6.22
C LEU A 58 -14.25 0.24 6.65
N HIS A 59 -14.28 -0.57 7.71
CA HIS A 59 -15.48 -1.25 8.18
C HIS A 59 -16.27 -0.46 9.23
N SER A 60 -15.86 0.77 9.52
CA SER A 60 -16.56 1.61 10.50
C SER A 60 -17.90 2.10 9.94
N SER A 61 -18.97 1.93 10.73
CA SER A 61 -20.28 2.51 10.42
C SER A 61 -20.26 4.05 10.41
N LEU A 62 -19.24 4.66 11.04
CA LEU A 62 -19.04 6.11 11.10
C LEU A 62 -18.40 6.67 9.82
N LEU A 63 -17.78 5.81 9.01
CA LEU A 63 -17.05 6.23 7.82
C LEU A 63 -17.95 6.97 6.83
N LYS A 64 -19.12 6.39 6.53
CA LYS A 64 -20.09 6.99 5.61
C LYS A 64 -20.56 8.37 6.08
N ALA A 65 -20.82 8.53 7.38
CA ALA A 65 -21.24 9.80 7.96
C ALA A 65 -20.11 10.84 7.90
N CYS A 66 -18.86 10.43 8.18
CA CYS A 66 -17.69 11.31 8.09
C CYS A 66 -17.48 11.82 6.66
N ILE A 67 -17.56 10.93 5.66
CA ILE A 67 -17.35 11.26 4.24
C ILE A 67 -18.44 12.20 3.72
N GLN A 68 -19.70 11.97 4.11
CA GLN A 68 -20.81 12.88 3.82
C GLN A 68 -20.62 14.25 4.50
N GLY A 69 -20.12 14.26 5.75
CA GLY A 69 -19.78 15.49 6.47
C GLY A 69 -18.66 16.30 5.82
N LEU A 70 -17.72 15.63 5.13
CA LEU A 70 -16.68 16.27 4.31
C LEU A 70 -17.20 16.78 2.95
N GLY A 71 -18.45 16.47 2.58
CA GLY A 71 -19.07 16.92 1.33
C GLY A 71 -18.98 15.92 0.17
N TYR A 72 -18.46 14.71 0.39
CA TYR A 72 -18.35 13.69 -0.65
C TYR A 72 -19.56 12.74 -0.65
N GLN A 73 -20.01 12.34 -1.84
CA GLN A 73 -21.21 11.49 -1.99
C GLN A 73 -20.90 9.99 -1.96
N LYS A 74 -19.72 9.60 -2.45
CA LYS A 74 -19.28 8.21 -2.61
C LYS A 74 -17.82 8.09 -2.19
N TYR A 75 -17.42 6.88 -1.84
CA TYR A 75 -16.04 6.53 -1.58
C TYR A 75 -15.76 5.13 -2.12
N GLU A 76 -14.50 4.89 -2.46
CA GLU A 76 -13.99 3.62 -2.95
C GLU A 76 -12.71 3.27 -2.19
N ASP A 77 -12.49 1.98 -1.96
CA ASP A 77 -11.26 1.50 -1.34
C ASP A 77 -10.14 1.50 -2.38
N ALA A 78 -9.15 2.37 -2.19
CA ALA A 78 -7.94 2.42 -3.03
C ALA A 78 -7.03 1.19 -2.85
N SER A 79 -7.38 0.25 -1.96
CA SER A 79 -6.62 -0.97 -1.63
C SER A 79 -5.18 -0.69 -1.17
N LEU A 80 -4.93 0.53 -0.68
CA LEU A 80 -3.65 1.00 -0.19
C LEU A 80 -3.66 0.92 1.35
N ASN A 81 -2.68 0.22 1.92
CA ASN A 81 -2.51 0.13 3.37
C ASN A 81 -1.07 0.51 3.73
N GLY A 82 -0.86 1.17 4.85
CA GLY A 82 0.48 1.53 5.27
C GLY A 82 0.48 2.21 6.62
N HIS A 83 1.66 2.30 7.21
CA HIS A 83 1.82 2.88 8.55
C HIS A 83 2.09 4.38 8.50
N ASP A 84 2.62 4.89 7.38
CA ASP A 84 3.02 6.28 7.24
C ASP A 84 2.10 7.05 6.29
N ILE A 85 1.42 8.06 6.84
CA ILE A 85 0.49 8.92 6.12
C ILE A 85 1.21 9.66 4.98
N GLY A 86 2.43 10.13 5.20
CA GLY A 86 3.23 10.83 4.19
C GLY A 86 3.53 9.92 2.99
N SER A 87 4.01 8.71 3.25
CA SER A 87 4.24 7.68 2.23
C SER A 87 2.98 7.35 1.43
N LEU A 88 1.83 7.20 2.10
CA LEU A 88 0.55 6.89 1.44
C LEU A 88 0.07 8.03 0.54
N LEU A 89 0.22 9.28 0.99
CA LEU A 89 -0.15 10.45 0.18
C LEU A 89 0.76 10.63 -1.03
N ARG A 90 2.06 10.31 -0.93
CA ARG A 90 2.98 10.35 -2.07
C ARG A 90 2.62 9.35 -3.17
N ILE A 91 2.18 8.16 -2.78
CA ILE A 91 1.70 7.14 -3.73
C ILE A 91 0.46 7.63 -4.47
N PHE A 92 -0.44 8.31 -3.75
CA PHE A 92 -1.66 8.87 -4.35
C PHE A 92 -1.36 10.09 -5.25
N ASN A 93 -0.66 11.09 -4.73
CA ASN A 93 -0.35 12.35 -5.41
C ASN A 93 1.02 12.31 -6.09
N SER A 94 1.06 11.73 -7.29
CA SER A 94 2.27 11.71 -8.14
C SER A 94 2.80 13.11 -8.49
N ASN A 95 1.95 14.15 -8.41
CA ASN A 95 2.32 15.55 -8.72
C ASN A 95 3.09 16.26 -7.60
N ASN A 96 3.09 15.73 -6.37
CA ASN A 96 3.76 16.33 -5.20
C ASN A 96 5.06 15.60 -4.82
N ASN A 97 5.51 14.65 -5.66
CA ASN A 97 6.82 14.04 -5.51
C ASN A 97 7.87 14.95 -6.16
N GLU A 98 8.91 15.32 -5.40
CA GLU A 98 10.07 16.07 -5.91
C GLU A 98 10.84 15.29 -7.01
N ASN A 99 10.61 13.98 -7.12
CA ASN A 99 11.09 13.13 -8.21
C ASN A 99 9.93 12.28 -8.78
N PRO A 100 9.09 12.79 -9.69
CA PRO A 100 7.99 12.00 -10.27
C PRO A 100 8.51 10.89 -11.21
N ASP A 101 9.75 10.99 -11.67
CA ASP A 101 10.32 10.12 -12.71
C ASP A 101 10.58 8.68 -12.26
N PHE A 102 10.87 8.41 -10.98
CA PHE A 102 11.16 7.05 -10.50
C PHE A 102 9.92 6.14 -10.53
N LEU A 103 8.72 6.72 -10.30
CA LEU A 103 7.44 6.00 -10.41
C LEU A 103 6.98 5.85 -11.87
N ALA A 104 7.48 6.69 -12.78
CA ALA A 104 6.97 6.77 -14.15
C ALA A 104 7.66 5.80 -15.12
N ARG A 105 8.91 5.38 -14.84
CA ARG A 105 9.66 4.44 -15.69
C ARG A 105 10.48 3.46 -14.87
N ILE A 106 10.35 2.17 -15.21
CA ILE A 106 11.27 1.15 -14.74
C ILE A 106 12.63 1.41 -15.42
N PRO A 107 13.74 1.56 -14.66
CA PRO A 107 15.07 1.73 -15.23
C PRO A 107 15.48 0.51 -16.07
N GLU A 108 16.38 0.69 -17.03
CA GLU A 108 16.90 -0.41 -17.84
C GLU A 108 17.97 -1.19 -17.06
N TYR A 109 17.80 -2.51 -16.95
CA TYR A 109 18.79 -3.38 -16.31
C TYR A 109 19.90 -3.74 -17.31
N SER A 110 21.10 -3.19 -17.12
CA SER A 110 22.26 -3.51 -17.94
C SER A 110 23.48 -3.88 -17.07
N ILE A 111 23.95 -5.13 -17.22
CA ILE A 111 25.14 -5.60 -16.51
C ILE A 111 26.37 -5.04 -17.23
N ALA A 112 26.99 -4.03 -16.63
CA ALA A 112 28.29 -3.51 -17.06
C ALA A 112 29.38 -3.87 -16.04
N PRO A 113 30.59 -4.27 -16.48
CA PRO A 113 31.72 -4.42 -15.58
C PRO A 113 32.00 -3.12 -14.85
N CYS A 114 32.17 -3.18 -13.54
CA CYS A 114 32.38 -1.97 -12.73
C CYS A 114 33.72 -2.03 -12.00
N LEU A 115 34.40 -0.88 -11.92
CA LEU A 115 35.64 -0.77 -11.16
C LEU A 115 35.31 -0.73 -9.66
N THR A 116 35.93 -1.62 -8.91
CA THR A 116 35.86 -1.68 -7.45
C THR A 116 37.23 -1.46 -6.85
N ARG A 117 37.28 -1.20 -5.53
CA ARG A 117 38.56 -1.03 -4.82
C ARG A 117 39.47 -2.27 -4.92
N CYS A 118 38.90 -3.44 -5.22
CA CYS A 118 39.61 -4.71 -5.33
C CYS A 118 39.85 -5.17 -6.79
N GLY A 119 39.51 -4.35 -7.79
CA GLY A 119 39.63 -4.71 -9.21
C GLY A 119 38.32 -4.56 -9.98
N ILE A 120 38.27 -5.08 -11.21
CA ILE A 120 37.07 -5.07 -12.05
C ILE A 120 36.13 -6.18 -11.56
N ASP A 121 34.93 -5.79 -11.17
CA ASP A 121 33.87 -6.71 -10.78
C ASP A 121 33.02 -7.07 -12.01
N PHE A 122 33.02 -8.37 -12.33
CA PHE A 122 32.22 -8.98 -13.39
C PHE A 122 30.98 -9.70 -12.85
N THR A 123 30.79 -9.74 -11.53
CA THR A 123 29.69 -10.48 -10.90
C THR A 123 28.35 -9.76 -11.02
N GLY A 124 28.35 -8.47 -11.39
CA GLY A 124 27.13 -7.67 -11.51
C GLY A 124 26.55 -7.22 -10.18
N ARG A 125 27.16 -7.57 -9.04
CA ARG A 125 26.61 -7.29 -7.71
C ARG A 125 26.36 -5.81 -7.44
N LYS A 126 27.30 -4.94 -7.82
CA LYS A 126 27.11 -3.48 -7.72
C LYS A 126 26.02 -2.96 -8.65
N THR A 127 25.86 -3.59 -9.81
CA THR A 127 24.78 -3.27 -10.75
C THR A 127 23.43 -3.67 -10.16
N ASP A 128 23.35 -4.83 -9.50
CA ASP A 128 22.14 -5.29 -8.82
C ASP A 128 21.75 -4.35 -7.67
N GLU A 129 22.71 -3.94 -6.85
CA GLU A 129 22.50 -2.97 -5.78
C GLU A 129 22.00 -1.63 -6.34
N LYS A 130 22.68 -1.11 -7.36
CA LYS A 130 22.31 0.16 -8.00
C LYS A 130 20.92 0.08 -8.63
N TYR A 131 20.63 -0.96 -9.39
CA TYR A 131 19.34 -1.14 -10.04
C TYR A 131 18.22 -1.31 -9.02
N THR A 132 18.45 -2.05 -7.93
CA THR A 132 17.46 -2.19 -6.85
C THR A 132 17.13 -0.84 -6.23
N ASP A 133 18.15 0.00 -6.01
CA ASP A 133 17.98 1.34 -5.46
C ASP A 133 17.29 2.28 -6.45
N ASP A 134 17.59 2.18 -7.74
CA ASP A 134 16.95 2.96 -8.80
C ASP A 134 15.47 2.56 -8.97
N VAL A 135 15.12 1.28 -8.86
CA VAL A 135 13.72 0.78 -8.98
C VAL A 135 12.88 1.11 -7.75
N LEU A 136 13.45 1.01 -6.54
CA LEU A 136 12.72 1.32 -5.30
C LEU A 136 12.66 2.83 -5.05
N GLY A 137 13.62 3.59 -5.57
CA GLY A 137 13.75 5.02 -5.35
C GLY A 137 14.37 5.38 -4.00
N PRO A 138 14.68 6.67 -3.78
CA PRO A 138 15.39 7.16 -2.60
C PRO A 138 14.56 7.11 -1.31
N ASP A 139 13.23 7.11 -1.40
CA ASP A 139 12.33 7.03 -0.24
C ASP A 139 11.08 6.19 -0.59
N PRO A 140 11.23 4.84 -0.61
CA PRO A 140 10.16 3.95 -0.99
C PRO A 140 9.02 3.97 0.04
N PRO A 141 7.77 3.75 -0.39
CA PRO A 141 6.63 3.76 0.51
C PRO A 141 6.72 2.64 1.56
N ARG A 142 6.39 2.98 2.81
CA ARG A 142 6.35 2.03 3.93
C ARG A 142 5.07 1.20 3.92
N LEU A 143 5.12 0.11 3.16
CA LEU A 143 4.05 -0.88 3.08
C LEU A 143 4.30 -2.02 4.07
N ASP A 144 3.23 -2.42 4.77
CA ASP A 144 3.23 -3.51 5.75
C ASP A 144 2.85 -4.87 5.14
N LYS A 145 2.05 -4.81 4.06
CA LYS A 145 1.52 -5.96 3.36
C LYS A 145 1.47 -5.70 1.87
N LEU A 146 2.02 -6.64 1.10
CA LEU A 146 1.92 -6.69 -0.36
C LEU A 146 1.28 -8.02 -0.76
N VAL A 147 0.18 -7.97 -1.50
CA VAL A 147 -0.51 -9.14 -2.03
C VAL A 147 -0.43 -9.11 -3.54
N VAL A 148 0.30 -10.07 -4.09
CA VAL A 148 0.43 -10.29 -5.53
C VAL A 148 -0.36 -11.53 -5.90
N THR A 149 -1.39 -11.37 -6.72
CA THR A 149 -2.10 -12.48 -7.35
C THR A 149 -1.74 -12.49 -8.82
N ALA A 150 -1.20 -13.59 -9.31
CA ALA A 150 -0.90 -13.77 -10.72
C ALA A 150 -1.69 -14.96 -11.26
N GLN A 151 -2.30 -14.82 -12.41
CA GLN A 151 -2.92 -15.91 -13.15
C GLN A 151 -2.22 -16.05 -14.48
N ARG A 152 -1.42 -17.11 -14.64
CA ARG A 152 -0.68 -17.38 -15.87
C ARG A 152 -0.93 -18.80 -16.36
N ARG A 153 -0.86 -18.97 -17.69
CA ARG A 153 -0.86 -20.28 -18.32
C ARG A 153 0.47 -20.96 -17.99
N PHE A 154 0.41 -22.05 -17.24
CA PHE A 154 1.61 -22.70 -16.73
C PHE A 154 2.25 -23.67 -17.76
N PHE A 155 1.47 -24.04 -18.77
CA PHE A 155 1.92 -24.89 -19.87
C PHE A 155 1.49 -24.33 -21.22
N ASP A 156 2.19 -24.80 -22.26
CA ASP A 156 1.81 -24.61 -23.65
C ASP A 156 0.35 -25.07 -23.83
N PRO A 157 -0.57 -24.23 -24.35
CA PRO A 157 -1.99 -24.56 -24.45
C PRO A 157 -2.27 -25.86 -25.22
N GLU A 158 -1.36 -26.23 -26.13
CA GLU A 158 -1.42 -27.47 -26.90
C GLU A 158 -1.16 -28.73 -26.06
N ARG A 159 -0.43 -28.60 -24.94
CA ARG A 159 -0.06 -29.73 -24.07
C ARG A 159 -0.92 -29.83 -22.82
N LEU A 160 -1.28 -28.70 -22.21
CA LEU A 160 -2.18 -28.66 -21.07
C LEU A 160 -2.79 -27.27 -20.91
N ASN A 161 -4.06 -27.13 -21.31
CA ASN A 161 -4.81 -25.89 -21.12
C ASN A 161 -5.29 -25.75 -19.66
N LYS A 162 -4.35 -25.48 -18.75
CA LYS A 162 -4.63 -25.16 -17.35
C LYS A 162 -3.99 -23.85 -16.97
N GLU A 163 -4.81 -22.97 -16.39
CA GLU A 163 -4.36 -21.72 -15.80
C GLU A 163 -3.94 -21.98 -14.36
N MET A 164 -2.76 -21.48 -13.99
CA MET A 164 -2.28 -21.53 -12.62
C MET A 164 -2.45 -20.16 -11.98
N ARG A 165 -3.18 -20.15 -10.87
CA ARG A 165 -3.32 -18.98 -10.02
C ARG A 165 -2.35 -19.07 -8.85
N ILE A 166 -1.44 -18.10 -8.77
CA ILE A 166 -0.46 -17.98 -7.70
C ILE A 166 -0.82 -16.73 -6.89
N THR A 167 -0.95 -16.88 -5.57
CA THR A 167 -1.14 -15.75 -4.66
C THR A 167 0.02 -15.71 -3.68
N ILE A 168 0.82 -14.64 -3.76
CA ILE A 168 1.94 -14.36 -2.85
C ILE A 168 1.51 -13.24 -1.92
N GLN A 169 1.64 -13.47 -0.61
CA GLN A 169 1.39 -12.45 0.40
C GLN A 169 2.65 -12.22 1.23
N LEU A 170 3.25 -11.05 1.07
CA LEU A 170 4.38 -10.58 1.85
C LEU A 170 3.86 -9.73 3.01
N LYS A 171 4.35 -9.99 4.22
CA LYS A 171 4.11 -9.19 5.42
C LYS A 171 5.46 -8.84 6.04
N SER A 172 5.73 -7.56 6.20
CA SER A 172 6.97 -7.02 6.77
C SER A 172 6.67 -5.66 7.36
N GLU A 173 7.42 -5.17 8.34
CA GLU A 173 7.27 -3.77 8.80
C GLU A 173 7.62 -2.76 7.68
N ASP A 174 8.58 -3.15 6.84
CA ASP A 174 9.04 -2.38 5.69
C ASP A 174 9.33 -3.36 4.54
N ILE A 175 8.44 -3.42 3.56
CA ILE A 175 8.59 -4.33 2.43
C ILE A 175 9.75 -3.91 1.53
N ALA A 176 9.97 -2.62 1.32
CA ALA A 176 11.05 -2.13 0.47
C ALA A 176 12.42 -2.55 1.01
N LYS A 177 12.65 -2.39 2.33
CA LYS A 177 13.88 -2.86 2.98
C LYS A 177 14.05 -4.37 2.90
N THR A 178 12.96 -5.12 3.06
CA THR A 178 13.01 -6.59 2.97
C THR A 178 13.34 -7.06 1.56
N LEU A 179 12.75 -6.45 0.53
CA LEU A 179 13.07 -6.73 -0.87
C LEU A 179 14.53 -6.38 -1.19
N LYS A 180 15.01 -5.20 -0.75
CA LYS A 180 16.42 -4.81 -0.88
C LYS A 180 17.36 -5.80 -0.19
N CYS A 181 17.00 -6.27 1.00
CA CYS A 181 17.77 -7.30 1.71
C CYS A 181 17.82 -8.61 0.93
N TRP A 182 16.71 -9.05 0.33
CA TRP A 182 16.67 -10.26 -0.50
C TRP A 182 17.52 -10.15 -1.76
N ALA A 183 17.47 -9.01 -2.45
CA ALA A 183 18.33 -8.73 -3.60
C ALA A 183 19.81 -8.74 -3.20
N SER A 184 20.17 -8.04 -2.11
CA SER A 184 21.58 -7.96 -1.64
C SER A 184 22.18 -9.31 -1.24
N LYS A 185 21.33 -10.27 -0.85
CA LYS A 185 21.73 -11.64 -0.47
C LYS A 185 21.65 -12.62 -1.65
N GLY A 186 21.22 -12.18 -2.83
CA GLY A 186 21.01 -13.05 -4.00
C GLY A 186 19.85 -14.02 -3.84
N ALA A 187 18.93 -13.78 -2.90
CA ALA A 187 17.76 -14.63 -2.70
C ALA A 187 16.68 -14.41 -3.78
N VAL A 188 16.61 -13.19 -4.32
CA VAL A 188 15.72 -12.81 -5.41
C VAL A 188 16.52 -11.93 -6.37
N LEU A 189 16.31 -12.12 -7.68
CA LEU A 189 16.90 -11.25 -8.69
C LEU A 189 16.25 -9.86 -8.65
N PRO A 190 17.01 -8.78 -8.84
CA PRO A 190 16.48 -7.43 -8.80
C PRO A 190 15.54 -7.13 -9.98
N THR A 191 15.61 -7.91 -11.06
CA THR A 191 14.69 -7.88 -12.22
C THR A 191 13.40 -8.68 -12.01
N CYS A 192 13.22 -9.29 -10.84
CA CYS A 192 12.01 -10.04 -10.53
C CYS A 192 10.76 -9.14 -10.62
N GLN A 193 9.64 -9.72 -11.06
CA GLN A 193 8.35 -9.04 -11.11
C GLN A 193 7.96 -8.38 -9.78
N LEU A 194 8.40 -8.88 -8.63
CA LEU A 194 8.13 -8.25 -7.33
C LEU A 194 8.62 -6.79 -7.25
N PHE A 195 9.77 -6.48 -7.85
CA PHE A 195 10.30 -5.11 -7.88
C PHE A 195 9.55 -4.23 -8.87
N GLN A 196 9.16 -4.79 -10.02
CA GLN A 196 8.34 -4.08 -11.02
C GLN A 196 6.95 -3.75 -10.47
N ILE A 197 6.32 -4.74 -9.85
CA ILE A 197 5.04 -4.63 -9.14
C ILE A 197 5.16 -3.53 -8.08
N PHE A 198 6.17 -3.59 -7.21
CA PHE A 198 6.37 -2.58 -6.16
C PHE A 198 6.54 -1.17 -6.73
N ASN A 199 7.26 -1.01 -7.86
CA ASN A 199 7.46 0.29 -8.49
C ASN A 199 6.20 0.83 -9.19
N GLN A 200 5.47 -0.04 -9.90
CA GLN A 200 4.32 0.36 -10.72
C GLN A 200 3.05 0.61 -9.92
N THR A 201 2.92 0.02 -8.73
CA THR A 201 1.61 -0.04 -8.08
C THR A 201 1.37 1.00 -7.02
N LYS A 202 0.23 1.68 -7.20
CA LYS A 202 -0.40 2.57 -6.23
C LYS A 202 -1.30 1.84 -5.23
N SER A 203 -1.18 0.51 -5.13
CA SER A 203 -2.09 -0.37 -4.37
C SER A 203 -1.31 -1.54 -3.77
N ASN A 204 -1.73 -1.99 -2.59
CA ASN A 204 -1.14 -3.15 -1.91
C ASN A 204 -1.74 -4.49 -2.35
N ARG A 205 -2.79 -4.46 -3.19
CA ARG A 205 -3.42 -5.64 -3.78
C ARG A 205 -3.40 -5.53 -5.28
N ILE A 206 -2.76 -6.51 -5.90
CA ILE A 206 -2.43 -6.45 -7.32
C ILE A 206 -2.83 -7.79 -7.93
N ASN A 207 -3.66 -7.72 -8.96
CA ASN A 207 -4.02 -8.86 -9.79
C ASN A 207 -3.32 -8.68 -11.13
N ILE A 208 -2.53 -9.67 -11.54
CA ILE A 208 -1.82 -9.71 -12.81
C ILE A 208 -2.52 -10.77 -13.66
N ASP A 209 -3.20 -10.31 -14.70
CA ASP A 209 -3.89 -11.16 -15.66
C ASP A 209 -2.96 -11.51 -16.83
N ALA A 210 -3.24 -12.63 -17.50
CA ALA A 210 -2.37 -13.21 -18.54
C ALA A 210 -2.25 -12.43 -19.86
N ASN A 211 -2.81 -11.20 -19.95
CA ASN A 211 -2.90 -10.44 -21.19
C ASN A 211 -1.89 -9.27 -21.32
N ASP A 212 -1.02 -9.06 -20.34
CA ASP A 212 -0.05 -7.95 -20.30
C ASP A 212 1.37 -8.30 -20.80
N ASP A 213 1.54 -9.42 -21.52
CA ASP A 213 2.79 -9.77 -22.23
C ASP A 213 2.65 -9.54 -23.75
#